data_AF-C7Q570-F1
#
_entry.id   AF-C7Q570-F1
#
_cell.length_a   1.000
_cell.length_b   1.000
_cell.length_c   1.000
_cell.angle_alpha   90.00
_cell.angle_beta   90.00
_cell.angle_gamma   90.00
#
_symmetry.space_group_name_H-M   'P 1'
#
loop_
_entity.id
_entity.type
_entity.pdbx_description
1 polymer ?
#
loop_
_entity_poly.entity_id
_entity_poly.type
_entity_poly.pdbx_seq_one_letter_code
_entity_poly.pdbx_strand_id
1 'polypeptide(L)'
;MTTATDRWLPFPRPAGAVRLYCVPHAGGGASSFRPWIGAMPGVAVCPLQPPAREARFRDEPIRTMEQMATEIADVLQDSADGPYAVYGHSLGALTAFEAVRELRRRDAQMPLHLFVSGCPAPQVRDSLLPNVHEASDAEVVALLRRLGGTPESLLNDPGLLGLILPAIRADLEVKETYRYPSEPPLDLPLTVLHADGDPRAGAAATAAWREQAGGEFVLHTVGQGHFAVFEQARITHKYLLEALTPWL
;
A
#
# COMPACT_ATOMS: atom_id res chain seq x y z
N MET A 1 -9.69 -21.66 15.61
CA MET A 1 -9.23 -20.32 16.02
C MET A 1 -8.58 -19.71 14.81
N THR A 2 -9.08 -18.59 14.29
CA THR A 2 -8.39 -17.82 13.24
C THR A 2 -7.08 -17.29 13.83
N THR A 3 -5.96 -17.58 13.17
CA THR A 3 -4.64 -17.04 13.55
C THR A 3 -4.62 -15.51 13.38
N ALA A 4 -3.65 -14.83 13.99
CA ALA A 4 -3.48 -13.38 13.77
C ALA A 4 -3.33 -13.05 12.28
N THR A 5 -2.62 -13.90 11.55
CA THR A 5 -2.39 -13.85 10.10
C THR A 5 -3.69 -14.01 9.28
N ASP A 6 -4.60 -14.90 9.69
CA ASP A 6 -5.90 -15.09 9.01
C ASP A 6 -6.76 -13.81 9.06
N ARG A 7 -6.60 -12.97 10.09
CA ARG A 7 -7.37 -11.72 10.20
C ARG A 7 -6.92 -10.68 9.17
N TRP A 8 -5.67 -10.74 8.74
CA TRP A 8 -5.13 -9.85 7.72
C TRP A 8 -5.49 -10.28 6.29
N LEU A 9 -5.95 -11.52 6.08
CA LEU A 9 -6.29 -12.08 4.77
C LEU A 9 -7.77 -12.49 4.73
N PRO A 10 -8.72 -11.55 4.55
CA PRO A 10 -10.15 -11.83 4.73
C PRO A 10 -10.79 -12.56 3.54
N PHE A 11 -10.11 -12.66 2.40
CA PHE A 11 -10.61 -13.33 1.21
C PHE A 11 -10.05 -14.75 1.09
N PRO A 12 -10.82 -15.70 0.52
CA PRO A 12 -10.29 -17.01 0.18
C PRO A 12 -9.07 -16.87 -0.73
N ARG A 13 -8.00 -17.61 -0.43
CA ARG A 13 -6.77 -17.60 -1.21
C ARG A 13 -7.04 -18.20 -2.60
N PRO A 14 -6.99 -17.43 -3.70
CA PRO A 14 -7.15 -17.98 -5.04
C PRO A 14 -5.94 -18.82 -5.43
N ALA A 15 -6.11 -19.75 -6.38
CA ALA A 15 -4.99 -20.47 -6.96
C ALA A 15 -4.16 -19.54 -7.88
N GLY A 16 -2.84 -19.71 -7.86
CA GLY A 16 -1.90 -18.96 -8.70
C GLY A 16 -0.46 -19.43 -8.47
N ALA A 17 0.39 -19.26 -9.48
CA ALA A 17 1.81 -19.58 -9.39
C ALA A 17 2.55 -18.59 -8.47
N VAL A 18 2.15 -17.31 -8.54
CA VAL A 18 2.71 -16.21 -7.73
C VAL A 18 1.62 -15.58 -6.88
N ARG A 19 1.88 -15.35 -5.59
CA ARG A 19 1.00 -14.58 -4.72
C ARG A 19 1.32 -13.09 -4.80
N LEU A 20 0.32 -12.23 -4.91
CA LEU A 20 0.50 -10.78 -4.86
C LEU A 20 -0.18 -10.22 -3.61
N TYR A 21 0.60 -9.92 -2.58
CA TYR A 21 0.08 -9.29 -1.37
C TYR A 21 -0.14 -7.80 -1.59
N CYS A 22 -1.38 -7.33 -1.44
CA CYS A 22 -1.75 -5.95 -1.75
C CYS A 22 -2.02 -5.16 -0.47
N VAL A 23 -1.17 -4.17 -0.19
CA VAL A 23 -1.24 -3.29 0.97
C VAL A 23 -2.01 -2.02 0.60
N PRO A 24 -3.14 -1.71 1.30
CA PRO A 24 -4.01 -0.61 0.94
C PRO A 24 -3.42 0.76 1.31
N HIS A 25 -4.03 1.79 0.73
CA HIS A 25 -3.79 3.19 1.07
C HIS A 25 -4.42 3.58 2.40
N ALA A 26 -4.07 4.78 2.90
CA ALA A 26 -4.63 5.32 4.13
C ALA A 26 -6.17 5.35 4.06
N GLY A 27 -6.83 4.75 5.03
CA GLY A 27 -8.29 4.63 5.06
C GLY A 27 -8.84 3.40 4.35
N GLY A 28 -8.10 2.84 3.40
CA GLY A 28 -8.50 1.67 2.63
C GLY A 28 -8.37 0.36 3.42
N GLY A 29 -9.16 -0.63 3.03
CA GLY A 29 -9.02 -2.01 3.51
C GLY A 29 -8.83 -2.99 2.36
N ALA A 30 -8.99 -4.27 2.65
CA ALA A 30 -8.81 -5.34 1.68
C ALA A 30 -9.75 -5.20 0.49
N SER A 31 -10.94 -4.60 0.69
CA SER A 31 -11.94 -4.39 -0.36
C SER A 31 -11.43 -3.55 -1.54
N SER A 32 -10.44 -2.66 -1.34
CA SER A 32 -9.82 -1.84 -2.39
C SER A 32 -9.24 -2.67 -3.54
N PHE A 33 -8.78 -3.89 -3.24
CA PHE A 33 -8.20 -4.81 -4.23
C PHE A 33 -9.12 -5.97 -4.59
N ARG A 34 -10.34 -6.02 -4.04
CA ARG A 34 -11.31 -7.08 -4.38
C ARG A 34 -11.55 -7.21 -5.89
N PRO A 35 -11.65 -6.12 -6.69
CA PRO A 35 -11.80 -6.24 -8.14
C PRO A 35 -10.60 -6.86 -8.87
N TRP A 36 -9.44 -6.98 -8.21
CA TRP A 36 -8.23 -7.55 -8.81
C TRP A 36 -8.17 -9.08 -8.65
N ILE A 37 -8.93 -9.65 -7.72
CA ILE A 37 -8.98 -11.09 -7.49
C ILE A 37 -9.53 -11.78 -8.75
N GLY A 38 -8.72 -12.67 -9.35
CA GLY A 38 -9.05 -13.38 -10.58
C GLY A 38 -8.91 -12.56 -11.87
N ALA A 39 -8.44 -11.30 -11.79
CA ALA A 39 -8.25 -10.45 -12.95
C ALA A 39 -6.91 -10.68 -13.68
N MET A 40 -5.93 -11.26 -12.99
CA MET A 40 -4.58 -11.52 -13.49
C MET A 40 -4.31 -13.02 -13.56
N PRO A 41 -4.20 -13.63 -14.75
CA PRO A 41 -3.90 -15.04 -14.90
C PRO A 41 -2.57 -15.42 -14.22
N GLY A 42 -2.56 -16.54 -13.50
CA GLY A 42 -1.37 -17.05 -12.80
C GLY A 42 -1.00 -16.29 -11.51
N VAL A 43 -1.66 -15.17 -11.21
CA VAL A 43 -1.40 -14.37 -10.00
C VAL A 43 -2.55 -14.53 -8.99
N ALA A 44 -2.21 -15.02 -7.81
CA ALA A 44 -3.11 -15.09 -6.66
C ALA A 44 -3.08 -13.76 -5.88
N VAL A 45 -4.05 -12.88 -6.13
CA VAL A 45 -4.15 -11.60 -5.42
C VAL A 45 -4.62 -11.81 -3.98
N CYS A 46 -3.85 -11.30 -3.03
CA CYS A 46 -4.05 -11.43 -1.58
C CYS A 46 -4.17 -10.04 -0.93
N PRO A 47 -5.36 -9.43 -0.90
CA PRO A 47 -5.56 -8.13 -0.28
C PRO A 47 -5.37 -8.19 1.24
N LEU A 48 -4.57 -7.27 1.80
CA LEU A 48 -4.36 -7.16 3.23
C LEU A 48 -5.43 -6.29 3.91
N GLN A 49 -5.83 -6.70 5.13
CA GLN A 49 -6.81 -6.01 5.97
C GLN A 49 -6.15 -5.44 7.24
N PRO A 50 -5.73 -4.17 7.23
CA PRO A 50 -5.28 -3.48 8.44
C PRO A 50 -6.39 -3.41 9.50
N PRO A 51 -6.02 -3.27 10.79
CA PRO A 51 -7.00 -3.07 11.87
C PRO A 51 -7.79 -1.77 11.71
N ALA A 52 -8.88 -1.65 12.47
CA ALA A 52 -9.83 -0.54 12.46
C ALA A 52 -10.57 -0.31 11.13
N ARG A 53 -10.53 -1.27 10.20
CA ARG A 53 -11.21 -1.21 8.89
C ARG A 53 -12.11 -2.42 8.67
N GLU A 54 -13.24 -2.21 8.00
CA GLU A 54 -14.13 -3.28 7.53
C GLU A 54 -14.46 -4.31 8.63
N ALA A 55 -14.21 -5.61 8.41
CA ALA A 55 -14.44 -6.67 9.39
C ALA A 55 -13.62 -6.52 10.68
N ARG A 56 -12.58 -5.68 10.67
CA ARG A 56 -11.71 -5.35 11.81
C ARG A 56 -11.98 -3.97 12.39
N PHE A 57 -13.15 -3.36 12.14
CA PHE A 57 -13.44 -1.97 12.58
C PHE A 57 -13.34 -1.73 14.09
N ARG A 58 -13.44 -2.77 14.92
CA ARG A 58 -13.30 -2.69 16.39
C ARG A 58 -11.87 -2.90 16.88
N ASP A 59 -10.95 -3.30 16.01
CA ASP A 59 -9.55 -3.45 16.38
C ASP A 59 -8.91 -2.07 16.57
N GLU A 60 -7.96 -1.96 17.49
CA GLU A 60 -7.19 -0.74 17.69
C GLU A 60 -6.34 -0.44 16.44
N PRO A 61 -6.40 0.78 15.88
CA PRO A 61 -5.58 1.12 14.73
C PRO A 61 -4.09 1.24 15.10
N ILE A 62 -3.24 0.88 14.14
CA ILE A 62 -1.78 1.04 14.23
C ILE A 62 -1.42 2.50 13.90
N ARG A 63 -0.51 3.09 14.68
CA ARG A 63 -0.14 4.52 14.57
C ARG A 63 1.32 4.78 14.24
N THR A 64 2.16 3.75 14.21
CA THR A 64 3.59 3.86 13.90
C THR A 64 3.97 3.01 12.69
N MET A 65 4.92 3.49 11.88
CA MET A 65 5.42 2.75 10.72
C MET A 65 6.05 1.42 11.12
N GLU A 66 6.81 1.40 12.21
CA GLU A 66 7.54 0.24 12.70
C GLU A 66 6.58 -0.90 13.02
N GLN A 67 5.50 -0.62 13.77
CA GLN A 67 4.47 -1.62 14.07
C GLN A 67 3.75 -2.07 12.79
N MET A 68 3.36 -1.15 11.90
CA MET A 68 2.64 -1.50 10.67
C MET A 68 3.50 -2.41 9.77
N ALA A 69 4.78 -2.07 9.60
CA ALA A 69 5.73 -2.86 8.83
C ALA A 69 5.98 -4.23 9.46
N THR A 70 6.10 -4.30 10.79
CA THR A 70 6.28 -5.55 11.55
C THR A 70 5.10 -6.48 11.34
N GLU A 71 3.86 -6.00 11.52
CA GLU A 71 2.66 -6.84 11.35
C GLU A 71 2.47 -7.29 9.90
N ILE A 72 2.77 -6.44 8.91
CA ILE A 72 2.74 -6.85 7.50
C ILE A 72 3.83 -7.89 7.23
N ALA A 73 5.05 -7.71 7.76
CA ALA A 73 6.13 -8.68 7.59
C ALA A 73 5.79 -10.03 8.23
N ASP A 74 5.15 -10.05 9.41
CA ASP A 74 4.64 -11.28 10.04
C ASP A 74 3.66 -11.99 9.11
N VAL A 75 2.70 -11.26 8.53
CA VAL A 75 1.74 -11.82 7.58
C VAL A 75 2.44 -12.40 6.36
N LEU A 76 3.37 -11.66 5.76
CA LEU A 76 4.12 -12.13 4.58
C LEU A 76 4.91 -13.40 4.90
N GLN A 77 5.60 -13.44 6.03
CA GLN A 77 6.42 -14.57 6.45
C GLN A 77 5.58 -15.81 6.76
N ASP A 78 4.46 -15.66 7.46
CA ASP A 78 3.60 -16.78 7.89
C ASP A 78 2.74 -17.34 6.76
N SER A 79 2.38 -16.50 5.78
CA SER A 79 1.42 -16.86 4.73
C SER A 79 2.07 -17.18 3.39
N ALA A 80 3.34 -16.82 3.17
CA ALA A 80 4.08 -17.15 1.95
C ALA A 80 4.48 -18.64 1.89
N ASP A 81 3.59 -19.47 1.37
CA ASP A 81 3.81 -20.88 1.02
C ASP A 81 4.26 -21.05 -0.45
N GLY A 82 5.17 -20.18 -0.92
CA GLY A 82 5.71 -20.19 -2.28
C GLY A 82 6.19 -18.82 -2.76
N PRO A 83 6.43 -18.66 -4.08
CA PRO A 83 6.84 -17.38 -4.65
C PRO A 83 5.76 -16.31 -4.48
N TYR A 84 6.17 -15.11 -4.11
CA TYR A 84 5.26 -14.00 -3.89
C TYR A 84 5.89 -12.66 -4.27
N ALA A 85 5.04 -11.68 -4.54
CA ALA A 85 5.37 -10.28 -4.73
C ALA A 85 4.49 -9.42 -3.82
N VAL A 86 4.89 -8.15 -3.62
CA VAL A 86 4.14 -7.21 -2.79
C VAL A 86 3.78 -5.98 -3.62
N TYR A 87 2.53 -5.54 -3.51
CA TYR A 87 2.04 -4.29 -4.08
C TYR A 87 1.58 -3.37 -2.96
N GLY A 88 1.96 -2.10 -3.03
CA GLY A 88 1.45 -1.06 -2.14
C GLY A 88 1.01 0.19 -2.89
N HIS A 89 -0.08 0.80 -2.43
CA HIS A 89 -0.53 2.11 -2.91
C HIS A 89 -0.51 3.16 -1.81
N SER A 90 0.03 4.34 -2.08
CA SER A 90 -0.01 5.50 -1.17
C SER A 90 0.67 5.15 0.16
N LEU A 91 -0.01 5.20 1.31
CA LEU A 91 0.56 4.68 2.56
C LEU A 91 1.05 3.22 2.41
N GLY A 92 0.24 2.39 1.75
CA GLY A 92 0.55 0.99 1.49
C GLY A 92 1.87 0.78 0.75
N ALA A 93 2.28 1.72 -0.12
CA ALA A 93 3.57 1.65 -0.82
C ALA A 93 4.74 1.77 0.15
N LEU A 94 4.64 2.74 1.07
CA LEU A 94 5.66 2.99 2.08
C LEU A 94 5.72 1.87 3.12
N THR A 95 4.57 1.40 3.60
CA THR A 95 4.51 0.30 4.56
C THR A 95 4.92 -1.03 3.95
N ALA A 96 4.62 -1.28 2.67
CA ALA A 96 5.14 -2.44 1.95
C ALA A 96 6.66 -2.40 1.84
N PHE A 97 7.23 -1.24 1.48
CA PHE A 97 8.68 -1.07 1.43
C PHE A 97 9.35 -1.34 2.79
N GLU A 98 8.82 -0.77 3.87
CA GLU A 98 9.35 -0.99 5.22
C GLU A 98 9.13 -2.43 5.71
N ALA A 99 8.02 -3.07 5.37
CA ALA A 99 7.78 -4.49 5.67
C ALA A 99 8.81 -5.39 4.96
N VAL A 100 9.18 -5.07 3.72
CA VAL A 100 10.20 -5.81 2.98
C VAL A 100 11.61 -5.57 3.57
N ARG A 101 11.92 -4.36 4.04
CA ARG A 101 13.15 -4.10 4.82
C ARG A 101 13.17 -4.87 6.13
N GLU A 102 12.02 -4.98 6.79
CA GLU A 102 11.87 -5.77 8.00
C GLU A 102 12.09 -7.27 7.73
N LEU A 103 11.54 -7.84 6.64
CA LEU A 103 11.84 -9.20 6.21
C LEU A 103 13.34 -9.43 5.98
N ARG A 104 14.03 -8.47 5.33
CA ARG A 104 15.49 -8.51 5.16
C ARG A 104 16.21 -8.54 6.51
N ARG A 105 15.81 -7.69 7.46
CA ARG A 105 16.41 -7.66 8.82
C ARG A 105 16.24 -8.98 9.57
N ARG A 106 15.18 -9.74 9.26
CA ARG A 106 14.88 -11.06 9.84
C ARG A 106 15.54 -12.23 9.11
N ASP A 107 16.27 -11.99 8.03
CA ASP A 107 16.78 -13.04 7.12
C ASP A 107 15.65 -13.97 6.62
N ALA A 108 14.45 -13.40 6.40
CA ALA A 108 13.28 -14.12 5.92
C ALA A 108 13.26 -14.22 4.38
N GLN A 109 12.39 -15.09 3.85
CA GLN A 109 12.19 -15.22 2.41
C GLN A 109 11.75 -13.87 1.80
N MET A 110 12.56 -13.31 0.92
CA MET A 110 12.27 -12.04 0.24
C MET A 110 11.22 -12.22 -0.89
N PRO A 111 10.42 -11.18 -1.22
CA PRO A 111 9.55 -11.21 -2.38
C PRO A 111 10.34 -11.20 -3.69
N LEU A 112 9.74 -11.74 -4.74
CA LEU A 112 10.23 -11.68 -6.11
C LEU A 112 10.30 -10.24 -6.65
N HIS A 113 9.34 -9.41 -6.23
CA HIS A 113 9.15 -8.07 -6.78
C HIS A 113 8.43 -7.17 -5.78
N LEU A 114 8.77 -5.89 -5.76
CA LEU A 114 8.03 -4.85 -5.04
C LEU A 114 7.43 -3.84 -6.02
N PHE A 115 6.10 -3.68 -5.96
CA PHE A 115 5.36 -2.68 -6.71
C PHE A 115 4.91 -1.56 -5.79
N VAL A 116 5.21 -0.32 -6.16
CA VAL A 116 4.79 0.87 -5.40
C VAL A 116 4.07 1.87 -6.30
N SER A 117 3.11 2.60 -5.74
CA SER A 117 2.34 3.60 -6.48
C SER A 117 1.82 4.71 -5.57
N GLY A 118 1.54 5.89 -6.12
CA GLY A 118 0.92 7.00 -5.39
C GLY A 118 1.70 7.48 -4.15
N CYS A 119 3.01 7.27 -4.12
CA CYS A 119 3.85 7.65 -3.00
C CYS A 119 5.20 8.20 -3.47
N PRO A 120 5.65 9.38 -2.97
CA PRO A 120 7.04 9.77 -3.02
C PRO A 120 7.98 8.67 -2.52
N ALA A 121 9.22 8.66 -3.01
CA ALA A 121 10.27 7.81 -2.46
C ALA A 121 10.47 8.10 -0.97
N PRO A 122 10.82 7.09 -0.15
CA PRO A 122 10.82 7.20 1.31
C PRO A 122 11.78 8.28 1.83
N GLN A 123 12.89 8.52 1.13
CA GLN A 123 13.86 9.57 1.47
C GLN A 123 13.45 10.99 1.06
N VAL A 124 12.40 11.13 0.23
CA VAL A 124 11.86 12.42 -0.19
C VAL A 124 10.84 12.88 0.84
N ARG A 125 11.06 14.08 1.40
CA ARG A 125 10.12 14.67 2.36
C ARG A 125 8.78 14.95 1.69
N ASP A 126 7.70 14.36 2.22
CA ASP A 126 6.35 14.68 1.81
C ASP A 126 5.95 16.03 2.44
N SER A 127 6.15 17.12 1.69
CA SER A 127 5.86 18.48 2.16
C SER A 127 4.37 18.84 2.15
N LEU A 128 3.50 17.91 1.72
CA LEU A 128 2.08 18.16 1.50
C LEU A 128 1.16 17.52 2.53
N LEU A 129 1.70 16.68 3.42
CA LEU A 129 0.96 16.20 4.59
C LEU A 129 1.01 17.27 5.68
N PRO A 130 -0.14 17.85 6.08
CA PRO A 130 -0.20 18.65 7.28
C PRO A 130 0.09 17.77 8.51
N ASN A 131 0.38 18.38 9.65
CA ASN A 131 0.40 17.66 10.92
C ASN A 131 -1.02 17.14 11.22
N VAL A 132 -1.32 15.92 10.80
CA VAL A 132 -2.68 15.33 10.88
C VAL A 132 -3.08 15.08 12.32
N HIS A 133 -2.13 14.81 13.21
CA HIS A 133 -2.38 14.72 14.65
C HIS A 133 -2.85 16.06 15.26
N GLU A 134 -2.51 17.20 14.64
CA GLU A 134 -2.94 18.54 15.07
C GLU A 134 -4.12 19.09 14.24
N ALA A 135 -4.40 18.47 13.08
CA ALA A 135 -5.43 18.92 12.16
C ALA A 135 -6.85 18.66 12.67
N SER A 136 -7.75 19.60 12.42
CA SER A 136 -9.20 19.46 12.61
C SER A 136 -9.82 18.44 11.64
N ASP A 137 -11.00 17.90 11.96
CA ASP A 137 -11.70 16.96 11.08
C ASP A 137 -11.99 17.57 9.71
N ALA A 138 -12.30 18.86 9.66
CA ALA A 138 -12.56 19.58 8.42
C ALA A 138 -11.33 19.63 7.50
N GLU A 139 -10.13 19.80 8.06
CA GLU A 139 -8.87 19.81 7.30
C GLU A 139 -8.55 18.42 6.76
N VAL A 140 -8.76 17.36 7.56
CA VAL A 140 -8.58 15.98 7.10
C VAL A 140 -9.57 15.65 5.98
N VAL A 141 -10.83 16.05 6.11
CA VAL A 141 -11.84 15.87 5.05
C VAL A 141 -11.46 16.63 3.77
N ALA A 142 -10.95 17.86 3.88
CA ALA A 142 -10.49 18.62 2.72
C ALA A 142 -9.31 17.93 2.01
N LEU A 143 -8.38 17.35 2.77
CA LEU A 143 -7.30 16.52 2.24
C LEU A 143 -7.86 15.29 1.50
N LEU A 144 -8.80 14.56 2.10
CA LEU A 144 -9.43 13.39 1.47
C LEU A 144 -10.14 13.76 0.15
N ARG A 145 -10.88 14.88 0.11
CA ARG A 145 -11.51 15.38 -1.13
C ARG A 145 -10.47 15.68 -2.22
N ARG A 146 -9.36 16.32 -1.86
CA ARG A 146 -8.29 16.65 -2.81
C ARG A 146 -7.59 15.41 -3.36
N LEU A 147 -7.41 14.38 -2.53
CA LEU A 147 -6.79 13.12 -2.95
C LEU A 147 -7.75 12.25 -3.76
N GLY A 148 -9.05 12.36 -3.53
CA GLY A 148 -10.05 11.46 -4.09
C GLY A 148 -10.13 10.14 -3.32
N GLY A 149 -10.75 9.12 -3.91
CA GLY A 149 -10.84 7.76 -3.35
C GLY A 149 -11.84 7.56 -2.21
N THR A 150 -12.23 8.62 -1.50
CA THR A 150 -13.35 8.57 -0.53
C THR A 150 -14.63 9.12 -1.18
N PRO A 151 -15.74 8.38 -1.23
CA PRO A 151 -16.99 8.87 -1.83
C PRO A 151 -17.53 10.13 -1.13
N GLU A 152 -18.02 11.11 -1.90
CA GLU A 152 -18.64 12.34 -1.34
C GLU A 152 -19.85 12.03 -0.44
N SER A 153 -20.61 10.97 -0.74
CA SER A 153 -21.71 10.53 0.13
C SER A 153 -21.26 10.17 1.54
N LEU A 154 -20.01 9.68 1.68
CA LEU A 154 -19.43 9.36 2.97
C LEU A 154 -18.91 10.64 3.64
N LEU A 155 -18.17 11.48 2.90
CA LEU A 155 -17.60 12.72 3.44
C LEU A 155 -18.66 13.74 3.89
N ASN A 156 -19.87 13.66 3.35
CA ASN A 156 -20.99 14.54 3.68
C ASN A 156 -21.96 13.96 4.73
N ASP A 157 -21.74 12.72 5.21
CA ASP A 157 -22.52 12.09 6.28
C ASP A 157 -21.72 12.08 7.59
N PRO A 158 -22.09 12.90 8.60
CA PRO A 158 -21.33 12.97 9.86
C PRO A 158 -21.24 11.64 10.62
N GLY A 159 -22.26 10.79 10.52
CA GLY A 159 -22.29 9.49 11.17
C GLY A 159 -21.31 8.52 10.53
N LEU A 160 -21.33 8.41 9.20
CA LEU A 160 -20.39 7.57 8.45
C LEU A 160 -18.96 8.10 8.54
N LEU A 161 -18.78 9.42 8.44
CA LEU A 161 -17.48 10.05 8.61
C LEU A 161 -16.90 9.74 10.00
N GLY A 162 -17.70 9.90 11.07
CA GLY A 162 -17.30 9.58 12.43
C GLY A 162 -16.88 8.12 12.65
N LEU A 163 -17.39 7.20 11.84
CA LEU A 163 -17.00 5.78 11.88
C LEU A 163 -15.63 5.51 11.24
N ILE A 164 -15.28 6.20 10.16
CA ILE A 164 -14.03 5.88 9.42
C ILE A 164 -12.86 6.82 9.75
N LEU A 165 -13.16 8.03 10.22
CA LEU A 165 -12.16 9.07 10.41
C LEU A 165 -11.09 8.72 11.46
N PRO A 166 -11.40 8.07 12.61
CA PRO A 166 -10.38 7.66 13.58
C PRO A 166 -9.32 6.76 12.94
N ALA A 167 -9.80 5.84 12.10
CA ALA A 167 -8.98 4.89 11.39
C ALA A 167 -8.07 5.62 10.39
N ILE A 168 -8.63 6.52 9.58
CA ILE A 168 -7.89 7.34 8.61
C ILE A 168 -6.83 8.19 9.29
N ARG A 169 -7.16 8.81 10.43
CA ARG A 169 -6.24 9.65 11.19
C ARG A 169 -5.02 8.85 11.65
N ALA A 170 -5.21 7.65 12.17
CA ALA A 170 -4.11 6.78 12.56
C ALA A 170 -3.19 6.42 11.38
N ASP A 171 -3.75 6.10 10.21
CA ASP A 171 -2.96 5.82 9.01
C ASP A 171 -2.17 7.05 8.52
N LEU A 172 -2.80 8.23 8.57
CA LEU A 172 -2.13 9.47 8.22
C LEU A 172 -1.03 9.82 9.23
N GLU A 173 -1.26 9.57 10.53
CA GLU A 173 -0.27 9.72 11.61
C GLU A 173 0.95 8.80 11.37
N VAL A 174 0.74 7.54 10.94
CA VAL A 174 1.83 6.63 10.53
C VAL A 174 2.71 7.29 9.47
N LYS A 175 2.09 7.89 8.45
CA LYS A 175 2.83 8.51 7.34
C LYS A 175 3.52 9.82 7.77
N GLU A 176 2.84 10.59 8.59
CA GLU A 176 3.26 11.93 9.02
C GLU A 176 4.45 11.86 10.00
N THR A 177 4.37 10.93 10.96
CA THR A 177 5.41 10.73 11.98
C THR A 177 6.59 9.91 11.45
N TYR A 178 6.44 9.26 10.28
CA TYR A 178 7.52 8.51 9.64
C TYR A 178 8.77 9.37 9.43
N ARG A 179 9.91 8.81 9.80
CA ARG A 179 11.23 9.36 9.53
C ARG A 179 12.03 8.29 8.83
N TYR A 180 12.42 8.56 7.57
CA TYR A 180 13.19 7.62 6.78
C TYR A 180 14.50 7.23 7.49
N PRO A 181 14.65 5.95 7.89
CA PRO A 181 15.93 5.45 8.34
C PRO A 181 16.77 5.12 7.11
N SER A 182 17.94 5.72 6.97
CA SER A 182 18.85 5.40 5.86
C SER A 182 19.37 3.96 5.99
N GLU A 183 19.10 3.13 5.00
CA GLU A 183 19.62 1.76 4.86
C GLU A 183 20.04 1.50 3.41
N PRO A 184 20.79 0.42 3.15
CA PRO A 184 21.06 -0.03 1.79
C PRO A 184 19.77 -0.28 0.99
N PRO A 185 19.77 -0.04 -0.34
CA PRO A 185 18.66 -0.37 -1.23
C PRO A 185 18.23 -1.83 -1.12
N LEU A 186 16.98 -2.14 -1.47
CA LEU A 186 16.49 -3.51 -1.50
C LEU A 186 17.05 -4.24 -2.73
N ASP A 187 17.70 -5.39 -2.53
CA ASP A 187 18.27 -6.20 -3.60
C ASP A 187 17.19 -7.07 -4.29
N LEU A 188 16.19 -6.39 -4.88
CA LEU A 188 15.11 -7.00 -5.63
C LEU A 188 14.60 -6.02 -6.72
N PRO A 189 13.91 -6.53 -7.75
CA PRO A 189 13.23 -5.71 -8.73
C PRO A 189 12.15 -4.81 -8.11
N LEU A 190 12.19 -3.52 -8.45
CA LEU A 190 11.25 -2.51 -8.00
C LEU A 190 10.54 -1.87 -9.20
N THR A 191 9.21 -1.96 -9.23
CA THR A 191 8.39 -1.26 -10.22
C THR A 191 7.57 -0.16 -9.57
N VAL A 192 7.68 1.03 -10.12
CA VAL A 192 6.94 2.22 -9.67
C VAL A 192 5.86 2.58 -10.68
N LEU A 193 4.63 2.71 -10.22
CA LEU A 193 3.51 3.23 -11.02
C LEU A 193 3.24 4.68 -10.60
N HIS A 194 3.69 5.60 -11.45
CA HIS A 194 3.40 7.03 -11.38
C HIS A 194 2.02 7.33 -11.97
N ALA A 195 1.36 8.40 -11.52
CA ALA A 195 0.15 8.93 -12.15
C ALA A 195 0.32 10.43 -12.38
N ASP A 196 0.00 10.90 -13.59
CA ASP A 196 0.15 12.31 -13.93
C ASP A 196 -0.80 13.16 -13.08
N GLY A 197 -0.33 14.30 -12.59
CA GLY A 197 -1.17 15.17 -11.75
C GLY A 197 -1.54 14.59 -10.39
N ASP A 198 -0.91 13.50 -9.93
CA ASP A 198 -0.98 13.10 -8.52
C ASP A 198 -0.42 14.25 -7.66
N PRO A 199 -1.24 14.87 -6.80
CA PRO A 199 -0.80 16.02 -6.02
C PRO A 199 0.27 15.67 -5.01
N ARG A 200 0.41 14.40 -4.59
CA ARG A 200 1.41 13.98 -3.60
C ARG A 200 2.65 13.35 -4.21
N ALA A 201 2.50 12.61 -5.31
CA ALA A 201 3.57 11.83 -5.91
C ALA A 201 3.94 12.37 -7.29
N GLY A 202 4.49 13.59 -7.33
CA GLY A 202 4.99 14.18 -8.56
C GLY A 202 6.11 13.36 -9.22
N ALA A 203 6.39 13.62 -10.50
CA ALA A 203 7.33 12.83 -11.30
C ALA A 203 8.73 12.69 -10.66
N ALA A 204 9.33 13.80 -10.20
CA ALA A 204 10.66 13.77 -9.57
C ALA A 204 10.68 12.99 -8.25
N ALA A 205 9.67 13.19 -7.39
CA ALA A 205 9.53 12.47 -6.13
C ALA A 205 9.31 10.97 -6.33
N THR A 206 8.63 10.60 -7.42
CA THR A 206 8.37 9.22 -7.80
C THR A 206 9.61 8.57 -8.44
N ALA A 207 10.35 9.29 -9.28
CA ALA A 207 11.59 8.81 -9.87
C ALA A 207 12.70 8.54 -8.83
N ALA A 208 12.69 9.26 -7.71
CA ALA A 208 13.64 9.07 -6.60
C ALA A 208 13.59 7.67 -5.96
N TRP A 209 12.54 6.88 -6.22
CA TRP A 209 12.48 5.47 -5.81
C TRP A 209 13.62 4.64 -6.42
N ARG A 210 14.25 5.11 -7.50
CA ARG A 210 15.44 4.48 -8.09
C ARG A 210 16.56 4.28 -7.07
N GLU A 211 16.70 5.19 -6.10
CA GLU A 211 17.72 5.09 -5.05
C GLU A 211 17.44 3.94 -4.07
N GLN A 212 16.20 3.42 -4.03
CA GLN A 212 15.79 2.34 -3.14
C GLN A 212 15.83 0.95 -3.81
N ALA A 213 16.12 0.92 -5.12
CA ALA A 213 16.23 -0.30 -5.90
C ALA A 213 17.70 -0.72 -6.05
N GLY A 214 18.08 -1.82 -5.39
CA GLY A 214 19.36 -2.50 -5.61
C GLY A 214 19.34 -3.42 -6.84
N GLY A 215 18.15 -3.86 -7.26
CA GLY A 215 17.92 -4.65 -8.47
C GLY A 215 17.44 -3.83 -9.67
N GLU A 216 16.67 -4.47 -10.56
CA GLU A 216 16.03 -3.80 -11.68
C GLU A 216 15.05 -2.72 -11.19
N PHE A 217 15.02 -1.58 -11.88
CA PHE A 217 14.09 -0.50 -11.61
C PHE A 217 13.32 -0.13 -12.87
N VAL A 218 12.00 -0.15 -12.78
CA VAL A 218 11.10 0.24 -13.86
C VAL A 218 10.09 1.27 -13.34
N LEU A 219 9.88 2.33 -14.09
CA LEU A 219 8.85 3.34 -13.81
C LEU A 219 7.88 3.41 -14.98
N HIS A 220 6.60 3.24 -14.69
CA HIS A 220 5.51 3.42 -15.64
C HIS A 220 4.60 4.56 -15.21
N THR A 221 4.01 5.27 -16.18
CA THR A 221 2.95 6.25 -15.92
C THR A 221 1.59 5.63 -16.20
N VAL A 222 0.64 5.82 -15.29
CA VAL A 222 -0.72 5.30 -15.32
C VAL A 222 -1.71 6.43 -15.08
N GLY A 223 -2.42 6.82 -16.13
CA GLY A 223 -3.55 7.74 -16.05
C GLY A 223 -3.24 9.06 -15.35
N GLN A 224 -4.26 9.66 -14.74
CA GLN A 224 -4.14 10.92 -14.00
C GLN A 224 -4.80 10.87 -12.64
N GLY A 225 -4.21 11.57 -11.66
CA GLY A 225 -4.71 11.66 -10.30
C GLY A 225 -4.23 10.53 -9.37
N HIS A 226 -4.46 10.72 -8.08
CA HIS A 226 -3.87 9.86 -7.05
C HIS A 226 -4.30 8.39 -7.16
N PHE A 227 -5.58 8.13 -7.49
CA PHE A 227 -6.17 6.79 -7.56
C PHE A 227 -6.20 6.20 -8.98
N ALA A 228 -5.47 6.80 -9.93
CA ALA A 228 -5.46 6.37 -11.33
C ALA A 228 -5.12 4.88 -11.52
N VAL A 229 -4.28 4.31 -10.66
CA VAL A 229 -3.91 2.88 -10.71
C VAL A 229 -5.07 1.92 -10.44
N PHE A 230 -6.11 2.37 -9.73
CA PHE A 230 -7.34 1.60 -9.56
C PHE A 230 -8.33 1.87 -10.68
N GLU A 231 -8.44 3.13 -11.12
CA GLU A 231 -9.35 3.55 -12.20
C GLU A 231 -8.93 2.98 -13.55
N GLN A 232 -7.62 2.85 -13.78
CA GLN A 232 -6.99 2.28 -14.96
C GLN A 232 -6.47 0.86 -14.69
N ALA A 233 -7.23 0.06 -13.92
CA ALA A 233 -6.81 -1.26 -13.45
C ALA A 233 -6.24 -2.15 -14.56
N ARG A 234 -6.78 -2.12 -15.79
CA ARG A 234 -6.25 -2.92 -16.91
C ARG A 234 -4.79 -2.58 -17.26
N ILE A 235 -4.44 -1.30 -17.25
CA ILE A 235 -3.07 -0.84 -17.52
C ILE A 235 -2.16 -1.23 -16.36
N THR A 236 -2.62 -1.04 -15.13
CA THR A 236 -1.90 -1.47 -13.94
C THR A 236 -1.64 -2.98 -13.94
N HIS A 237 -2.66 -3.80 -14.17
CA HIS A 237 -2.54 -5.26 -14.24
C HIS A 237 -1.59 -5.70 -15.35
N LYS A 238 -1.62 -5.03 -16.51
CA LYS A 238 -0.66 -5.28 -17.60
C LYS A 238 0.78 -5.13 -17.11
N TYR A 239 1.13 -4.01 -16.48
CA TYR A 239 2.50 -3.77 -16.01
C TYR A 239 2.92 -4.73 -14.90
N LEU A 240 2.01 -5.08 -14.00
CA LEU A 240 2.25 -6.10 -12.97
C LEU A 240 2.53 -7.47 -13.61
N LEU A 241 1.73 -7.88 -14.60
CA LEU A 241 1.92 -9.15 -15.31
C LEU A 241 3.21 -9.18 -16.13
N GLU A 242 3.56 -8.10 -16.82
CA GLU A 242 4.82 -7.99 -17.57
C GLU A 242 6.02 -8.19 -16.65
N ALA A 243 6.03 -7.54 -15.49
CA ALA A 243 7.07 -7.72 -14.49
C ALA A 243 7.11 -9.15 -13.91
N LEU A 244 5.95 -9.77 -13.67
CA LEU A 244 5.87 -11.11 -13.06
C LEU A 244 6.03 -12.27 -14.05
N THR A 245 6.04 -12.00 -15.36
CA THR A 245 6.10 -13.02 -16.42
C THR A 245 7.20 -14.08 -16.23
N PRO A 246 8.41 -13.78 -15.71
CA PRO A 246 9.43 -14.81 -15.46
C PRO A 246 9.02 -15.92 -14.49
N TRP A 247 7.95 -15.74 -13.72
CA TRP A 247 7.49 -16.66 -12.66
C TRP A 247 6.05 -17.18 -12.86
N LEU A 248 5.41 -16.87 -13.99
CA LEU A 248 4.06 -17.31 -14.35
C LEU A 248 4.09 -18.46 -15.36
#